data_AF-A0A3G1B6S8-F1
#
_entry.id   AF-A0A3G1B6S8-F1
#
_cell.length_a   1.000
_cell.length_b   1.000
_cell.length_c   1.000
_cell.angle_alpha   90.00
_cell.angle_beta   90.00
_cell.angle_gamma   90.00
#
_symmetry.space_group_name_H-M   'P 1'
#
loop_
_entity.id
_entity.type
_entity.pdbx_description
1 polymer ?
#
loop_
_entity_poly.entity_id
_entity_poly.type
_entity_poly.pdbx_seq_one_letter_code
_entity_poly.pdbx_strand_id
1 'polypeptide(L)'
;MRKILCVIAALLVISIVLSIAVYAESANDITKSSKKSENTKSSKLDKYVNKEFENKITKQFAKDKNWTKINSTSVFTTWIKTDDHHTKDGKKIWNKAIFELDPTRKYDKVKSDKKTVVVYPIFTDSAYSEPGFYTYYRNECDTKCLTIKIQNNFLPQANPNAVQILKLLDYSFITDIDVDKNPQVLAKYDKVIILHNEYVTKKEFNAITAHPNVIYLYPNALYAEIKADYAKNTIMLIRGHNYPKSDIRNGFDWKFDNSPSEYDTACKKMQFSRIDNGWMLNCYPENIIHKSMRFLETIKKL
;
A
#
# COMPACT_ATOMS: atom_id res chain seq x y z
N MET A 1 -16.54 -40.51 -55.47
CA MET A 1 -17.34 -39.93 -56.57
C MET A 1 -17.34 -38.42 -56.36
N ARG A 2 -16.63 -37.59 -57.14
CA ARG A 2 -17.07 -37.00 -58.44
C ARG A 2 -18.52 -36.50 -58.31
N LYS A 3 -18.93 -35.25 -58.53
CA LYS A 3 -18.54 -34.17 -59.47
C LYS A 3 -19.64 -33.08 -59.25
N ILE A 4 -19.41 -31.75 -59.15
CA ILE A 4 -19.17 -30.72 -60.21
C ILE A 4 -20.29 -29.65 -60.27
N LEU A 5 -19.84 -28.37 -60.30
CA LEU A 5 -20.29 -27.16 -61.07
C LEU A 5 -21.75 -26.68 -60.97
N CYS A 6 -22.14 -25.41 -61.25
CA CYS A 6 -21.52 -24.18 -61.78
C CYS A 6 -22.50 -23.02 -61.45
N VAL A 7 -22.05 -21.81 -61.06
CA VAL A 7 -21.88 -20.58 -61.89
C VAL A 7 -23.13 -20.12 -62.63
N ILE A 8 -23.61 -18.88 -62.37
CA ILE A 8 -23.88 -17.81 -63.36
C ILE A 8 -23.75 -16.42 -62.68
N ALA A 9 -23.08 -15.50 -63.37
CA ALA A 9 -22.87 -14.09 -63.07
C ALA A 9 -23.77 -13.17 -63.95
N ALA A 10 -24.00 -11.92 -63.52
CA ALA A 10 -24.12 -10.67 -64.32
C ALA A 10 -24.95 -9.64 -63.52
N LEU A 11 -24.35 -8.58 -62.96
CA LEU A 11 -24.16 -7.23 -63.55
C LEU A 11 -25.46 -6.50 -63.94
N LEU A 12 -25.81 -5.47 -63.17
CA LEU A 12 -26.53 -4.29 -63.66
C LEU A 12 -25.91 -3.03 -63.03
N VAL A 13 -25.31 -2.23 -63.90
CA VAL A 13 -24.81 -0.87 -63.66
C VAL A 13 -25.99 0.07 -63.85
N ILE A 14 -26.30 0.89 -62.85
CA ILE A 14 -27.02 2.15 -63.06
C ILE A 14 -26.24 3.27 -62.35
N SER A 15 -25.78 4.18 -63.19
CA SER A 15 -25.10 5.42 -62.89
C SER A 15 -26.06 6.45 -62.32
N ILE A 16 -25.76 7.01 -61.16
CA ILE A 16 -26.22 8.36 -60.76
C ILE A 16 -25.02 9.07 -60.11
N VAL A 17 -24.57 10.14 -60.75
CA VAL A 17 -23.58 11.10 -60.22
C VAL A 17 -24.27 12.47 -60.14
N LEU A 18 -23.83 13.24 -59.13
CA LEU A 18 -24.17 14.62 -58.73
C LEU A 18 -25.38 14.69 -57.77
N SER A 19 -25.16 15.06 -56.51
CA SER A 19 -24.61 16.36 -56.12
C SER A 19 -23.61 16.33 -54.95
N ILE A 20 -22.55 17.14 -55.09
CA ILE A 20 -21.62 17.52 -54.04
C ILE A 20 -22.21 18.71 -53.29
N ALA A 21 -22.35 18.63 -51.96
CA ALA A 21 -22.14 19.76 -51.05
C ALA A 21 -22.25 19.30 -49.58
N VAL A 22 -21.11 19.42 -48.88
CA VAL A 22 -21.00 19.77 -47.45
C VAL A 22 -21.51 18.74 -46.44
N TYR A 23 -20.58 18.02 -45.79
CA TYR A 23 -20.34 18.07 -44.34
C TYR A 23 -19.17 17.12 -44.00
N ALA A 24 -17.95 17.62 -44.21
CA ALA A 24 -16.78 17.10 -43.52
C ALA A 24 -16.69 17.77 -42.15
N GLU A 25 -17.57 17.41 -41.21
CA GLU A 25 -17.48 17.87 -39.81
C GLU A 25 -18.36 16.98 -38.91
N SER A 26 -17.90 15.76 -38.61
CA SER A 26 -18.43 15.00 -37.45
C SER A 26 -17.50 13.90 -36.92
N ALA A 27 -16.42 13.54 -37.62
CA ALA A 27 -15.48 12.53 -37.12
C ALA A 27 -14.42 13.07 -36.13
N ASN A 28 -14.33 14.40 -35.93
CA ASN A 28 -13.31 15.03 -35.08
C ASN A 28 -13.83 15.59 -33.74
N ASP A 29 -15.13 15.44 -33.43
CA ASP A 29 -15.73 15.96 -32.20
C ASP A 29 -16.08 14.86 -31.16
N ILE A 30 -16.22 13.60 -31.60
CA ILE A 30 -16.48 12.46 -30.70
C ILE A 30 -15.20 12.00 -29.99
N THR A 31 -14.02 12.18 -30.59
CA THR A 31 -12.71 11.81 -30.01
C THR A 31 -12.08 12.90 -29.12
N LYS A 32 -12.58 14.14 -29.17
CA LYS A 32 -12.16 15.25 -28.28
C LYS A 32 -13.06 15.40 -27.04
N SER A 33 -14.34 15.00 -27.13
CA SER A 33 -15.28 15.10 -26.00
C SER A 33 -15.05 14.02 -24.92
N SER A 34 -14.64 12.79 -25.30
CA SER A 34 -14.34 11.72 -24.32
C SER A 34 -13.01 11.90 -23.58
N LYS A 35 -11.98 12.47 -24.21
CA LYS A 35 -10.65 12.67 -23.59
C LYS A 35 -10.56 13.84 -22.60
N LYS A 36 -11.48 14.81 -22.63
CA LYS A 36 -11.43 16.01 -21.75
C LYS A 36 -12.25 15.85 -20.45
N SER A 37 -13.25 14.96 -20.46
CA SER A 37 -14.15 14.71 -19.32
C SER A 37 -13.56 13.74 -18.28
N GLU A 38 -12.81 12.71 -18.70
CA GLU A 38 -12.19 11.74 -17.78
C GLU A 38 -10.95 12.29 -17.06
N ASN A 39 -10.14 13.13 -17.71
CA ASN A 39 -8.93 13.69 -17.12
C ASN A 39 -9.19 14.75 -16.03
N THR A 40 -10.35 15.42 -16.05
CA THR A 40 -10.69 16.47 -15.08
C THR A 40 -11.46 15.92 -13.87
N LYS A 41 -12.15 14.78 -14.01
CA LYS A 41 -12.80 14.08 -12.88
C LYS A 41 -11.83 13.19 -12.11
N SER A 42 -10.88 12.50 -12.77
CA SER A 42 -9.85 11.71 -12.08
C SER A 42 -8.94 12.59 -11.22
N SER A 43 -8.49 13.74 -11.74
CA SER A 43 -7.58 14.64 -11.01
C SER A 43 -8.23 15.36 -9.82
N LYS A 44 -9.56 15.58 -9.84
CA LYS A 44 -10.29 16.05 -8.66
C LYS A 44 -10.46 14.94 -7.62
N LEU A 45 -10.79 13.71 -8.03
CA LEU A 45 -11.00 12.60 -7.09
C LEU A 45 -9.69 12.17 -6.39
N ASP A 46 -8.58 12.13 -7.13
CA ASP A 46 -7.24 11.83 -6.60
C ASP A 46 -6.79 12.85 -5.52
N LYS A 47 -7.35 14.09 -5.53
CA LYS A 47 -7.05 15.16 -4.57
C LYS A 47 -7.89 15.10 -3.28
N TYR A 48 -9.07 14.48 -3.31
CA TYR A 48 -9.95 14.38 -2.13
C TYR A 48 -9.70 13.13 -1.29
N VAL A 49 -9.28 12.03 -1.92
CA VAL A 49 -9.11 10.71 -1.26
C VAL A 49 -7.99 10.70 -0.20
N ASN A 50 -7.02 11.61 -0.26
CA ASN A 50 -5.89 11.63 0.67
C ASN A 50 -6.02 12.62 1.84
N LYS A 51 -6.94 13.59 1.80
CA LYS A 51 -6.88 14.72 2.75
C LYS A 51 -7.12 14.32 4.21
N GLU A 52 -8.00 13.36 4.48
CA GLU A 52 -8.24 12.88 5.84
C GLU A 52 -7.00 12.13 6.37
N PHE A 53 -6.42 11.25 5.56
CA PHE A 53 -5.22 10.50 5.92
C PHE A 53 -4.03 11.44 6.17
N GLU A 54 -3.77 12.38 5.28
CA GLU A 54 -2.71 13.39 5.47
C GLU A 54 -2.93 14.22 6.73
N ASN A 55 -4.18 14.63 7.01
CA ASN A 55 -4.51 15.37 8.22
C ASN A 55 -4.24 14.54 9.48
N LYS A 56 -4.59 13.25 9.45
CA LYS A 56 -4.34 12.35 10.60
C LYS A 56 -2.85 12.13 10.81
N ILE A 57 -2.06 11.86 9.76
CA ILE A 57 -0.59 11.77 9.84
C ILE A 57 0.00 13.06 10.41
N THR A 58 -0.41 14.21 9.88
CA THR A 58 0.10 15.51 10.31
C THR A 58 -0.16 15.74 11.79
N LYS A 59 -1.37 15.41 12.27
CA LYS A 59 -1.72 15.48 13.70
C LYS A 59 -0.96 14.46 14.53
N GLN A 60 -0.83 13.23 14.03
CA GLN A 60 -0.18 12.13 14.74
C GLN A 60 1.29 12.43 15.01
N PHE A 61 1.98 13.09 14.09
CA PHE A 61 3.40 13.43 14.23
C PHE A 61 3.63 14.93 14.50
N ALA A 62 2.59 15.63 14.98
CA ALA A 62 2.72 17.00 15.43
C ALA A 62 3.57 17.07 16.71
N LYS A 63 4.55 17.96 16.68
CA LYS A 63 5.40 18.27 17.83
C LYS A 63 4.75 19.37 18.67
N ASP A 64 4.77 19.20 19.98
CA ASP A 64 4.40 20.21 20.99
C ASP A 64 5.62 20.63 21.83
N LYS A 65 5.42 21.52 22.80
CA LYS A 65 6.50 22.05 23.66
C LYS A 65 7.17 21.03 24.58
N ASN A 66 6.56 19.87 24.81
CA ASN A 66 7.07 18.83 25.71
C ASN A 66 8.05 17.88 24.99
N TRP A 67 8.28 18.08 23.69
CA TRP A 67 9.23 17.28 22.92
C TRP A 67 10.64 17.83 23.05
N THR A 68 11.56 16.95 23.40
CA THR A 68 12.98 17.25 23.56
C THR A 68 13.78 16.63 22.42
N LYS A 69 14.62 17.43 21.78
CA LYS A 69 15.59 16.93 20.80
C LYS A 69 16.66 16.13 21.52
N ILE A 70 16.97 14.95 20.99
CA ILE A 70 18.02 14.09 21.54
C ILE A 70 19.15 13.87 20.54
N ASN A 71 20.34 13.60 21.07
CA ASN A 71 21.40 12.99 20.30
C ASN A 71 21.09 11.50 20.12
N SER A 72 20.93 11.05 18.88
CA SER A 72 20.54 9.67 18.57
C SER A 72 21.34 9.14 17.40
N THR A 73 21.33 7.82 17.20
CA THR A 73 21.94 7.17 16.02
C THR A 73 21.12 7.30 14.74
N SER A 74 19.99 8.03 14.80
CA SER A 74 19.16 8.32 13.64
C SER A 74 19.91 9.20 12.64
N VAL A 75 19.64 9.01 11.35
CA VAL A 75 20.10 9.93 10.29
C VAL A 75 19.13 11.09 10.10
N PHE A 76 18.13 11.22 10.97
CA PHE A 76 17.17 12.31 11.06
C PHE A 76 17.33 12.98 12.43
N THR A 77 16.91 14.24 12.55
CA THR A 77 16.74 14.86 13.86
C THR A 77 15.64 14.10 14.61
N THR A 78 15.93 13.66 15.82
CA THR A 78 15.00 12.86 16.63
C THR A 78 14.54 13.64 17.85
N TRP A 79 13.23 13.63 18.08
CA TRP A 79 12.57 14.21 19.23
C TRP A 79 11.81 13.14 20.00
N ILE A 80 11.79 13.24 21.32
CA ILE A 80 11.07 12.36 22.23
C ILE A 80 10.37 13.15 23.33
N LYS A 81 9.36 12.58 23.98
CA LYS A 81 8.91 13.03 25.30
C LYS A 81 9.69 12.26 26.36
N THR A 82 10.38 12.96 27.26
CA THR A 82 11.37 12.36 28.18
C THR A 82 10.73 11.43 29.21
N ASP A 83 9.49 11.70 29.57
CA ASP A 83 8.64 10.94 30.49
C ASP A 83 7.88 9.78 29.81
N ASP A 84 7.67 9.83 28.49
CA ASP A 84 6.94 8.82 27.71
C ASP A 84 7.82 7.63 27.30
N HIS A 85 8.19 6.79 28.26
CA HIS A 85 8.99 5.60 28.04
C HIS A 85 8.60 4.45 28.98
N HIS A 86 8.90 3.23 28.56
CA HIS A 86 8.91 2.06 29.42
C HIS A 86 10.34 1.52 29.57
N THR A 87 10.57 0.69 30.58
CA THR A 87 11.87 0.04 30.78
C THR A 87 11.78 -1.42 30.38
N LYS A 88 12.71 -1.86 29.53
CA LYS A 88 12.89 -3.26 29.15
C LYS A 88 14.37 -3.60 29.25
N ASP A 89 14.71 -4.66 29.98
CA ASP A 89 16.09 -5.11 30.20
C ASP A 89 17.02 -3.99 30.72
N GLY A 90 16.51 -3.17 31.64
CA GLY A 90 17.24 -2.02 32.21
C GLY A 90 17.45 -0.84 31.25
N LYS A 91 16.90 -0.90 30.03
CA LYS A 91 16.99 0.17 29.03
C LYS A 91 15.66 0.90 28.89
N LYS A 92 15.73 2.23 28.78
CA LYS A 92 14.59 3.08 28.44
C LYS A 92 14.24 2.90 26.96
N ILE A 93 12.98 2.58 26.69
CA ILE A 93 12.40 2.50 25.37
C ILE A 93 11.29 3.54 25.31
N TRP A 94 11.49 4.56 24.49
CA TRP A 94 10.49 5.61 24.28
C TRP A 94 9.33 5.07 23.47
N ASN A 95 8.11 5.38 23.92
CA ASN A 95 6.89 4.90 23.26
C ASN A 95 6.68 5.58 21.90
N LYS A 96 7.23 6.79 21.72
CA LYS A 96 7.10 7.56 20.48
C LYS A 96 8.33 8.42 20.22
N ALA A 97 8.69 8.51 18.94
CA ALA A 97 9.69 9.44 18.41
C ALA A 97 9.10 10.24 17.25
N ILE A 98 9.47 11.52 17.16
CA ILE A 98 9.20 12.37 15.99
C ILE A 98 10.52 12.62 15.26
N PHE A 99 10.48 12.47 13.94
CA PHE A 99 11.63 12.72 13.07
C PHE A 99 11.47 14.00 12.27
N GLU A 100 12.59 14.68 12.03
CA GLU A 100 12.69 15.82 11.12
C GLU A 100 13.96 15.66 10.26
N LEU A 101 13.97 16.26 9.07
CA LEU A 101 15.18 16.31 8.25
C LEU A 101 16.30 17.00 9.02
N ASP A 102 17.48 16.39 9.07
CA ASP A 102 18.68 17.01 9.59
C ASP A 102 19.26 17.97 8.53
N PRO A 103 19.30 19.30 8.78
CA PRO A 103 19.74 20.27 7.78
C PRO A 103 21.23 20.11 7.42
N THR A 104 22.01 19.39 8.22
CA THR A 104 23.43 19.11 7.94
C THR A 104 23.63 17.95 6.97
N ARG A 105 22.56 17.23 6.62
CA ARG A 105 22.61 16.03 5.77
C ARG A 105 21.96 16.27 4.40
N LYS A 106 22.42 15.50 3.41
CA LYS A 106 21.86 15.47 2.06
C LYS A 106 20.96 14.25 1.87
N TYR A 107 19.72 14.49 1.44
CA TYR A 107 18.71 13.44 1.25
C TYR A 107 18.36 13.18 -0.23
N ASP A 108 19.02 13.84 -1.19
CA ASP A 108 18.65 13.78 -2.62
C ASP A 108 18.68 12.34 -3.18
N LYS A 109 19.61 11.52 -2.67
CA LYS A 109 19.75 10.11 -3.05
C LYS A 109 18.67 9.19 -2.47
N VAL A 110 17.82 9.67 -1.55
CA VAL A 110 16.80 8.86 -0.87
C VAL A 110 15.38 9.42 -1.00
N LYS A 111 15.24 10.70 -1.39
CA LYS A 111 13.94 11.31 -1.72
C LYS A 111 13.21 10.55 -2.83
N SER A 112 11.88 10.55 -2.77
CA SER A 112 11.01 9.96 -3.77
C SER A 112 11.31 10.44 -5.19
N ASP A 113 11.07 9.56 -6.16
CA ASP A 113 11.07 9.86 -7.60
C ASP A 113 9.71 10.34 -8.13
N LYS A 114 8.71 10.46 -7.23
CA LYS A 114 7.30 10.79 -7.55
C LYS A 114 6.56 9.77 -8.40
N LYS A 115 7.19 8.62 -8.64
CA LYS A 115 6.60 7.47 -9.36
C LYS A 115 6.45 6.24 -8.49
N THR A 116 6.94 6.31 -7.25
CA THR A 116 6.76 5.29 -6.22
C THR A 116 5.61 5.65 -5.29
N VAL A 117 4.73 4.68 -5.00
CA VAL A 117 3.67 4.81 -3.99
C VAL A 117 3.88 3.84 -2.83
N VAL A 118 3.52 4.26 -1.63
CA VAL A 118 3.47 3.45 -0.42
C VAL A 118 2.02 3.10 -0.10
N VAL A 119 1.71 1.83 0.15
CA VAL A 119 0.38 1.38 0.58
C VAL A 119 0.35 1.29 2.11
N TYR A 120 -0.51 2.09 2.74
CA TYR A 120 -0.67 2.14 4.19
C TYR A 120 -1.71 1.11 4.68
N PRO A 121 -1.42 0.33 5.75
CA PRO A 121 -2.22 -0.83 6.14
C PRO A 121 -3.36 -0.51 7.15
N ILE A 122 -4.43 0.17 6.73
CA ILE A 122 -5.59 0.46 7.61
C ILE A 122 -6.29 -0.81 8.08
N PHE A 123 -6.39 -1.84 7.23
CA PHE A 123 -7.04 -3.09 7.62
C PHE A 123 -6.26 -3.84 8.69
N THR A 124 -4.94 -3.77 8.66
CA THR A 124 -4.10 -4.36 9.72
C THR A 124 -4.19 -3.54 11.00
N ASP A 125 -4.15 -2.21 10.92
CA ASP A 125 -4.39 -1.33 12.07
C ASP A 125 -5.76 -1.59 12.72
N SER A 126 -6.79 -1.80 11.90
CA SER A 126 -8.11 -2.20 12.39
C SER A 126 -8.03 -3.57 13.08
N ALA A 127 -7.49 -4.60 12.42
CA ALA A 127 -7.44 -5.97 12.93
C ALA A 127 -6.73 -6.09 14.29
N TYR A 128 -5.77 -5.21 14.54
CA TYR A 128 -4.98 -5.13 15.76
C TYR A 128 -5.61 -4.32 16.88
N SER A 129 -6.77 -3.69 16.66
CA SER A 129 -7.47 -2.99 17.75
C SER A 129 -7.86 -3.94 18.87
N GLU A 130 -8.12 -3.39 20.06
CA GLU A 130 -8.64 -4.18 21.17
C GLU A 130 -10.06 -3.72 21.54
N PRO A 131 -11.08 -4.60 21.45
CA PRO A 131 -11.01 -5.97 20.92
C PRO A 131 -10.79 -6.02 19.40
N GLY A 132 -10.14 -7.09 18.93
CA GLY A 132 -9.80 -7.33 17.52
C GLY A 132 -9.45 -8.79 17.24
N PHE A 133 -8.80 -9.07 16.10
CA PHE A 133 -8.57 -10.45 15.64
C PHE A 133 -7.68 -11.23 16.61
N TYR A 134 -6.67 -10.60 17.21
CA TYR A 134 -5.82 -11.26 18.20
C TYR A 134 -6.54 -11.56 19.52
N THR A 135 -7.61 -10.84 19.85
CA THR A 135 -8.46 -11.21 21.01
C THR A 135 -9.11 -12.58 20.80
N TYR A 136 -9.50 -12.93 19.57
CA TYR A 136 -9.97 -14.27 19.22
C TYR A 136 -8.84 -15.31 19.37
N TYR A 137 -7.65 -15.04 18.84
CA TYR A 137 -6.51 -15.98 18.92
C TYR A 137 -5.95 -16.18 20.33
N ARG A 138 -6.15 -15.21 21.23
CA ARG A 138 -5.86 -15.37 22.67
C ARG A 138 -6.94 -16.12 23.44
N ASN A 139 -8.01 -16.59 22.76
CA ASN A 139 -9.19 -17.22 23.36
C ASN A 139 -9.94 -16.32 24.36
N GLU A 140 -9.84 -14.99 24.19
CA GLU A 140 -10.52 -13.98 25.01
C GLU A 140 -11.83 -13.52 24.37
N CYS A 141 -12.14 -13.98 23.16
CA CYS A 141 -13.34 -13.64 22.41
C CYS A 141 -13.74 -14.74 21.44
N ASP A 142 -15.06 -14.88 21.20
CA ASP A 142 -15.59 -15.76 20.16
C ASP A 142 -15.44 -15.14 18.75
N THR A 143 -16.05 -15.77 17.75
CA THR A 143 -15.98 -15.35 16.33
C THR A 143 -16.49 -13.93 16.08
N LYS A 144 -17.20 -13.28 17.01
CA LYS A 144 -17.58 -11.87 16.88
C LYS A 144 -16.37 -10.95 16.73
N CYS A 145 -15.23 -11.29 17.35
CA CYS A 145 -14.00 -10.50 17.21
C CYS A 145 -13.34 -10.69 15.84
N LEU A 146 -13.79 -11.64 15.02
CA LEU A 146 -13.37 -11.77 13.62
C LEU A 146 -14.14 -10.85 12.68
N THR A 147 -15.06 -10.02 13.18
CA THR A 147 -15.68 -8.92 12.43
C THR A 147 -15.58 -7.62 13.24
N ILE A 148 -14.84 -6.65 12.74
CA ILE A 148 -14.53 -5.41 13.47
C ILE A 148 -14.79 -4.17 12.63
N LYS A 149 -14.86 -3.01 13.27
CA LYS A 149 -14.99 -1.73 12.56
C LYS A 149 -13.68 -1.35 11.89
N ILE A 150 -13.78 -0.80 10.68
CA ILE A 150 -12.65 -0.15 10.02
C ILE A 150 -12.34 1.12 10.78
N GLN A 151 -11.10 1.24 11.22
CA GLN A 151 -10.57 2.38 11.94
C GLN A 151 -9.09 2.60 11.60
N ASN A 152 -8.60 3.80 11.89
CA ASN A 152 -7.19 4.14 11.68
C ASN A 152 -6.71 4.86 12.94
N ASN A 153 -6.21 4.05 13.86
CA ASN A 153 -5.73 4.43 15.18
C ASN A 153 -4.21 4.71 15.20
N PHE A 154 -3.52 4.53 14.06
CA PHE A 154 -2.06 4.66 13.96
C PHE A 154 -1.33 3.85 15.03
N LEU A 155 -1.77 2.61 15.23
CA LEU A 155 -1.20 1.70 16.20
C LEU A 155 0.31 1.56 15.94
N PRO A 156 1.15 1.52 16.98
CA PRO A 156 2.61 1.35 16.82
C PRO A 156 3.00 0.11 16.01
N GLN A 157 2.14 -0.89 15.99
CA GLN A 157 2.31 -2.12 15.24
C GLN A 157 2.00 -1.94 13.72
N ALA A 158 1.42 -0.81 13.31
CA ALA A 158 1.13 -0.42 11.92
C ALA A 158 2.16 0.59 11.34
N ASN A 159 3.44 0.43 11.71
CA ASN A 159 4.62 1.05 11.06
C ASN A 159 4.82 2.57 11.24
N PRO A 160 4.78 3.11 12.47
CA PRO A 160 4.82 4.54 12.72
C PRO A 160 6.11 5.25 12.25
N ASN A 161 7.28 4.62 12.32
CA ASN A 161 8.55 5.20 11.91
C ASN A 161 8.70 5.20 10.40
N ALA A 162 8.37 4.10 9.72
CA ALA A 162 8.49 4.06 8.27
C ALA A 162 7.57 5.08 7.59
N VAL A 163 6.35 5.23 8.08
CA VAL A 163 5.41 6.25 7.59
C VAL A 163 6.03 7.65 7.74
N GLN A 164 6.57 7.99 8.91
CA GLN A 164 7.23 9.28 9.13
C GLN A 164 8.40 9.49 8.17
N ILE A 165 9.32 8.53 8.10
CA ILE A 165 10.53 8.65 7.30
C ILE A 165 10.20 8.78 5.81
N LEU A 166 9.34 7.93 5.28
CA LEU A 166 8.97 7.97 3.86
C LEU A 166 8.17 9.25 3.52
N LYS A 167 7.35 9.79 4.45
CA LYS A 167 6.72 11.10 4.27
C LYS A 167 7.72 12.25 4.25
N LEU A 168 8.70 12.27 5.16
CA LEU A 168 9.78 13.27 5.16
C LEU A 168 10.62 13.22 3.87
N LEU A 169 10.73 12.03 3.27
CA LEU A 169 11.39 11.80 2.00
C LEU A 169 10.47 11.97 0.79
N ASP A 170 9.27 12.51 1.00
CA ASP A 170 8.36 12.99 -0.04
C ASP A 170 7.75 11.88 -0.92
N TYR A 171 7.66 10.65 -0.37
CA TYR A 171 6.96 9.52 -0.99
C TYR A 171 5.44 9.72 -0.95
N SER A 172 4.77 9.33 -2.04
CA SER A 172 3.31 9.33 -2.13
C SER A 172 2.74 8.16 -1.34
N PHE A 173 1.58 8.37 -0.74
CA PHE A 173 0.87 7.33 0.01
C PHE A 173 -0.55 7.18 -0.51
N ILE A 174 -1.02 5.94 -0.54
CA ILE A 174 -2.42 5.55 -0.62
C ILE A 174 -2.71 4.55 0.49
N THR A 175 -3.97 4.30 0.78
CA THR A 175 -4.39 3.30 1.77
C THR A 175 -4.71 1.98 1.08
N ASP A 176 -4.65 0.88 1.82
CA ASP A 176 -5.19 -0.43 1.39
C ASP A 176 -6.68 -0.36 1.02
N ILE A 177 -7.47 0.49 1.68
CA ILE A 177 -8.86 0.80 1.29
C ILE A 177 -8.94 1.37 -0.14
N ASP A 178 -8.01 2.26 -0.52
CA ASP A 178 -7.98 2.84 -1.86
C ASP A 178 -7.67 1.77 -2.91
N VAL A 179 -6.79 0.82 -2.57
CA VAL A 179 -6.43 -0.30 -3.43
C VAL A 179 -7.59 -1.30 -3.55
N ASP A 180 -8.29 -1.66 -2.48
CA ASP A 180 -9.45 -2.56 -2.57
C ASP A 180 -10.61 -1.93 -3.39
N LYS A 181 -10.88 -0.64 -3.20
CA LYS A 181 -11.91 0.08 -3.95
C LYS A 181 -11.54 0.29 -5.41
N ASN A 182 -10.27 0.55 -5.70
CA ASN A 182 -9.78 0.79 -7.05
C ASN A 182 -8.39 0.16 -7.28
N PRO A 183 -8.31 -1.16 -7.54
CA PRO A 183 -7.06 -1.88 -7.77
C PRO A 183 -6.15 -1.26 -8.86
N GLN A 184 -6.76 -0.66 -9.88
CA GLN A 184 -6.06 -0.06 -11.02
C GLN A 184 -5.26 1.19 -10.64
N VAL A 185 -5.46 1.74 -9.43
CA VAL A 185 -4.66 2.87 -8.94
C VAL A 185 -3.16 2.55 -8.90
N LEU A 186 -2.79 1.28 -8.66
CA LEU A 186 -1.39 0.86 -8.60
C LEU A 186 -0.69 0.99 -9.97
N ALA A 187 -1.42 0.82 -11.08
CA ALA A 187 -0.87 0.93 -12.43
C ALA A 187 -0.41 2.36 -12.81
N LYS A 188 -0.74 3.36 -11.98
CA LYS A 188 -0.25 4.75 -12.14
C LYS A 188 1.21 4.92 -11.69
N TYR A 189 1.78 3.93 -11.02
CA TYR A 189 3.09 4.00 -10.38
C TYR A 189 4.07 3.02 -11.01
N ASP A 190 5.34 3.40 -11.11
CA ASP A 190 6.40 2.51 -11.60
C ASP A 190 6.78 1.48 -10.53
N LYS A 191 6.47 1.77 -9.25
CA LYS A 191 6.86 0.99 -8.08
C LYS A 191 5.86 1.13 -6.94
N VAL A 192 5.59 0.02 -6.26
CA VAL A 192 4.73 -0.04 -5.08
C VAL A 192 5.54 -0.53 -3.88
N ILE A 193 5.46 0.18 -2.76
CA ILE A 193 6.02 -0.25 -1.48
C ILE A 193 4.86 -0.69 -0.59
N ILE A 194 4.91 -1.94 -0.14
CA ILE A 194 3.97 -2.53 0.81
C ILE A 194 4.59 -2.47 2.21
N LEU A 195 3.85 -1.92 3.17
CA LEU A 195 4.25 -1.90 4.57
C LEU A 195 3.80 -3.22 5.24
N HIS A 196 3.40 -3.20 6.52
CA HIS A 196 2.89 -4.39 7.19
C HIS A 196 1.39 -4.60 6.90
N ASN A 197 1.06 -4.69 5.60
CA ASN A 197 -0.29 -5.02 5.11
C ASN A 197 -0.55 -6.52 5.31
N GLU A 198 -0.65 -6.96 6.55
CA GLU A 198 -0.86 -8.37 6.92
C GLU A 198 -2.25 -8.86 6.50
N TYR A 199 -3.27 -8.06 6.79
CA TYR A 199 -4.66 -8.33 6.44
C TYR A 199 -5.02 -7.54 5.18
N VAL A 200 -5.38 -8.25 4.12
CA VAL A 200 -5.77 -7.65 2.84
C VAL A 200 -6.94 -8.40 2.24
N THR A 201 -7.68 -7.73 1.36
CA THR A 201 -8.71 -8.38 0.55
C THR A 201 -8.10 -9.19 -0.60
N LYS A 202 -8.88 -10.12 -1.17
CA LYS A 202 -8.46 -10.84 -2.37
C LYS A 202 -8.19 -9.91 -3.57
N LYS A 203 -8.91 -8.79 -3.67
CA LYS A 203 -8.70 -7.80 -4.74
C LYS A 203 -7.33 -7.15 -4.62
N GLU A 204 -6.97 -6.70 -3.42
CA GLU A 204 -5.66 -6.13 -3.14
C GLU A 204 -4.55 -7.14 -3.38
N PHE A 205 -4.69 -8.36 -2.86
CA PHE A 205 -3.72 -9.44 -3.09
C PHE A 205 -3.42 -9.60 -4.58
N ASN A 206 -4.47 -9.72 -5.41
CA ASN A 206 -4.33 -9.87 -6.85
C ASN A 206 -3.68 -8.63 -7.50
N ALA A 207 -4.06 -7.43 -7.08
CA ALA A 207 -3.53 -6.19 -7.63
C ALA A 207 -2.04 -5.99 -7.31
N ILE A 208 -1.66 -6.22 -6.06
CA ILE A 208 -0.30 -6.09 -5.56
C ILE A 208 0.60 -7.14 -6.22
N THR A 209 0.17 -8.41 -6.24
CA THR A 209 0.98 -9.49 -6.82
C THR A 209 1.08 -9.43 -8.36
N ALA A 210 0.14 -8.77 -9.03
CA ALA A 210 0.22 -8.53 -10.48
C ALA A 210 1.08 -7.31 -10.86
N HIS A 211 1.36 -6.39 -9.93
CA HIS A 211 2.18 -5.22 -10.20
C HIS A 211 3.65 -5.64 -10.45
N PRO A 212 4.31 -5.18 -11.53
CA PRO A 212 5.61 -5.73 -11.97
C PRO A 212 6.80 -5.37 -11.07
N ASN A 213 6.66 -4.36 -10.21
CA ASN A 213 7.72 -3.94 -9.29
C ASN A 213 7.15 -3.59 -7.90
N VAL A 214 7.27 -4.52 -6.96
CA VAL A 214 6.80 -4.36 -5.59
C VAL A 214 7.93 -4.55 -4.59
N ILE A 215 8.07 -3.63 -3.63
CA ILE A 215 8.91 -3.82 -2.45
C ILE A 215 8.01 -4.21 -1.29
N TYR A 216 8.13 -5.45 -0.83
CA TYR A 216 7.55 -5.92 0.42
C TYR A 216 8.50 -5.53 1.54
N LEU A 217 8.31 -4.32 2.07
CA LEU A 217 9.23 -3.70 3.02
C LEU A 217 9.14 -4.33 4.41
N TYR A 218 7.98 -4.85 4.77
CA TYR A 218 7.77 -5.57 6.02
C TYR A 218 7.46 -7.04 5.75
N PRO A 219 8.01 -7.96 6.55
CA PRO A 219 7.56 -9.35 6.57
C PRO A 219 6.10 -9.47 6.98
N ASN A 220 5.53 -10.65 6.74
CA ASN A 220 4.14 -10.99 7.07
C ASN A 220 3.10 -10.14 6.33
N ALA A 221 3.50 -9.43 5.28
CA ALA A 221 2.56 -8.78 4.37
C ALA A 221 1.80 -9.83 3.55
N LEU A 222 0.54 -9.54 3.22
CA LEU A 222 -0.37 -10.41 2.47
C LEU A 222 -0.58 -11.79 3.13
N TYR A 223 -0.64 -11.82 4.46
CA TYR A 223 -0.69 -13.07 5.20
C TYR A 223 -2.12 -13.59 5.40
N ALA A 224 -3.10 -12.72 5.60
CA ALA A 224 -4.46 -13.11 5.91
C ALA A 224 -5.48 -12.43 4.97
N GLU A 225 -6.46 -13.22 4.53
CA GLU A 225 -7.56 -12.76 3.70
C GLU A 225 -8.69 -12.21 4.56
N ILE A 226 -9.13 -11.00 4.23
CA ILE A 226 -10.31 -10.36 4.82
C ILE A 226 -11.34 -9.99 3.75
N LYS A 227 -12.56 -9.73 4.22
CA LYS A 227 -13.60 -9.07 3.44
C LYS A 227 -13.95 -7.73 4.06
N ALA A 228 -13.89 -6.66 3.28
CA ALA A 228 -14.39 -5.34 3.68
C ALA A 228 -15.88 -5.17 3.33
N ASP A 229 -16.65 -4.58 4.24
CA ASP A 229 -18.01 -4.11 4.04
C ASP A 229 -18.06 -2.61 4.36
N TYR A 230 -18.01 -1.79 3.33
CA TYR A 230 -18.00 -0.33 3.46
C TYR A 230 -19.35 0.25 3.87
N ALA A 231 -20.46 -0.44 3.63
CA ALA A 231 -21.78 0.01 4.06
C ALA A 231 -21.91 -0.11 5.59
N LYS A 232 -21.32 -1.16 6.16
CA LYS A 232 -21.27 -1.38 7.62
C LYS A 232 -20.04 -0.80 8.29
N ASN A 233 -19.09 -0.29 7.50
CA ASN A 233 -17.76 0.14 7.95
C ASN A 233 -17.03 -0.96 8.75
N THR A 234 -16.99 -2.18 8.23
CA THR A 234 -16.39 -3.34 8.92
C THR A 234 -15.45 -4.14 8.02
N ILE A 235 -14.50 -4.86 8.63
CA ILE A 235 -13.76 -5.96 8.00
C ILE A 235 -14.05 -7.26 8.73
N MET A 236 -13.98 -8.38 8.00
CA MET A 236 -14.17 -9.72 8.54
C MET A 236 -13.04 -10.63 8.09
N LEU A 237 -12.47 -11.41 9.02
CA LEU A 237 -11.49 -12.44 8.67
C LEU A 237 -12.15 -13.56 7.86
N ILE A 238 -11.53 -13.90 6.73
CA ILE A 238 -11.96 -15.00 5.88
C ILE A 238 -11.01 -16.19 6.04
N ARG A 239 -9.69 -15.93 6.04
CA ARG A 239 -8.69 -17.00 5.97
C ARG A 239 -7.30 -16.55 6.44
N GLY A 240 -6.56 -17.44 7.10
CA GLY A 240 -5.20 -17.21 7.62
C GLY A 240 -5.14 -17.36 9.14
N HIS A 241 -3.95 -17.38 9.74
CA HIS A 241 -3.76 -17.57 11.19
C HIS A 241 -4.51 -18.77 11.76
N ASN A 242 -4.44 -19.92 11.09
CA ASN A 242 -5.11 -21.15 11.52
C ASN A 242 -6.65 -21.05 11.50
N TYR A 243 -7.21 -20.12 10.72
CA TYR A 243 -8.65 -19.95 10.48
C TYR A 243 -9.02 -20.09 8.99
N PRO A 244 -10.17 -20.70 8.65
CA PRO A 244 -11.11 -21.38 9.55
C PRO A 244 -10.65 -22.80 9.95
N LYS A 245 -9.53 -23.27 9.39
CA LYS A 245 -8.93 -24.56 9.71
C LYS A 245 -7.51 -24.37 10.22
N SER A 246 -7.12 -25.23 11.15
CA SER A 246 -5.86 -25.10 11.87
C SER A 246 -4.61 -25.29 11.01
N ASP A 247 -4.72 -25.87 9.81
CA ASP A 247 -3.63 -26.03 8.86
C ASP A 247 -3.42 -24.79 7.97
N ILE A 248 -4.40 -23.87 7.91
CA ILE A 248 -4.36 -22.69 7.06
C ILE A 248 -3.56 -21.58 7.75
N ARG A 249 -2.25 -21.56 7.49
CA ARG A 249 -1.38 -20.48 7.97
C ARG A 249 -1.56 -19.19 7.18
N ASN A 250 -1.25 -19.23 5.89
CA ASN A 250 -1.40 -18.10 4.97
C ASN A 250 -2.78 -18.16 4.28
N GLY A 251 -3.50 -17.05 4.28
CA GLY A 251 -4.84 -16.91 3.71
C GLY A 251 -4.90 -17.04 2.18
N PHE A 252 -3.78 -16.90 1.49
CA PHE A 252 -3.71 -16.89 0.03
C PHE A 252 -2.90 -18.04 -0.56
N ASP A 253 -2.37 -18.95 0.28
CA ASP A 253 -1.39 -19.98 -0.11
C ASP A 253 -0.21 -19.38 -0.88
N TRP A 254 0.21 -18.17 -0.48
CA TRP A 254 1.22 -17.44 -1.22
C TRP A 254 2.59 -18.10 -1.03
N LYS A 255 3.18 -18.60 -2.11
CA LYS A 255 4.47 -19.32 -2.09
C LYS A 255 5.66 -18.50 -1.55
N PHE A 256 5.51 -17.17 -1.46
CA PHE A 256 6.53 -16.25 -0.97
C PHE A 256 6.24 -15.75 0.46
N ASP A 257 5.39 -16.45 1.22
CA ASP A 257 5.16 -16.16 2.63
C ASP A 257 6.50 -16.07 3.40
N ASN A 258 6.81 -14.88 3.92
CA ASN A 258 8.00 -14.60 4.71
C ASN A 258 7.67 -14.27 6.19
N SER A 259 6.46 -14.61 6.65
CA SER A 259 5.98 -14.35 8.02
C SER A 259 6.95 -14.73 9.14
N PRO A 260 7.76 -15.82 9.07
CA PRO A 260 8.71 -16.11 10.15
C PRO A 260 9.75 -15.00 10.38
N SER A 261 9.98 -14.13 9.39
CA SER A 261 10.92 -13.02 9.48
C SER A 261 10.38 -11.81 10.26
N GLU A 262 9.10 -11.78 10.60
CA GLU A 262 8.49 -10.64 11.33
C GLU A 262 9.07 -10.43 12.73
N TYR A 263 9.59 -11.50 13.34
CA TYR A 263 10.16 -11.46 14.69
C TYR A 263 11.62 -10.97 14.71
N ASP A 264 12.31 -10.89 13.56
CA ASP A 264 13.65 -10.28 13.49
C ASP A 264 13.54 -8.75 13.45
N THR A 265 13.43 -8.14 14.62
CA THR A 265 13.43 -6.68 14.80
C THR A 265 14.83 -6.09 14.94
N ALA A 266 15.86 -6.93 15.03
CA ALA A 266 17.25 -6.51 15.14
C ALA A 266 17.88 -6.26 13.76
N CYS A 267 17.38 -6.95 12.72
CA CYS A 267 17.77 -6.77 11.32
C CYS A 267 19.29 -6.86 11.09
N LYS A 268 20.00 -7.71 11.85
CA LYS A 268 21.47 -7.81 11.79
C LYS A 268 21.97 -8.39 10.46
N LYS A 269 21.17 -9.27 9.84
CA LYS A 269 21.44 -9.91 8.54
C LYS A 269 20.41 -9.47 7.50
N MET A 270 20.04 -8.20 7.55
CA MET A 270 19.06 -7.62 6.64
C MET A 270 19.50 -7.78 5.17
N GLN A 271 18.61 -8.30 4.34
CA GLN A 271 18.77 -8.42 2.90
C GLN A 271 17.41 -8.36 2.21
N PHE A 272 17.41 -7.90 0.96
CA PHE A 272 16.28 -8.05 0.06
C PHE A 272 16.46 -9.30 -0.79
N SER A 273 15.45 -10.16 -0.82
CA SER A 273 15.41 -11.33 -1.70
C SER A 273 14.51 -11.03 -2.91
N ARG A 274 14.97 -11.39 -4.10
CA ARG A 274 14.18 -11.23 -5.34
C ARG A 274 13.07 -12.27 -5.39
N ILE A 275 11.88 -11.85 -5.81
CA ILE A 275 10.74 -12.72 -6.13
C ILE A 275 10.17 -12.32 -7.51
N ASP A 276 9.14 -13.03 -7.98
CA ASP A 276 8.61 -12.89 -9.34
C ASP A 276 8.25 -11.45 -9.72
N ASN A 277 7.59 -10.72 -8.81
CA ASN A 277 7.08 -9.37 -9.05
C ASN A 277 7.83 -8.28 -8.25
N GLY A 278 9.00 -8.57 -7.67
CA GLY A 278 9.71 -7.58 -6.86
C GLY A 278 10.72 -8.11 -5.85
N TRP A 279 10.74 -7.50 -4.67
CA TRP A 279 11.74 -7.73 -3.62
C TRP A 279 11.11 -7.81 -2.24
N MET A 280 11.58 -8.73 -1.40
CA MET A 280 11.11 -8.90 -0.02
C MET A 280 12.22 -8.70 0.99
N LEU A 281 11.95 -7.89 2.02
CA LEU A 281 12.84 -7.77 3.18
C LEU A 281 12.70 -8.99 4.11
N ASN A 282 13.81 -9.42 4.71
CA ASN A 282 13.85 -10.59 5.61
C ASN A 282 13.90 -10.22 7.11
N CYS A 283 13.44 -9.04 7.50
CA CYS A 283 13.41 -8.59 8.89
C CYS A 283 12.42 -7.41 9.05
N TYR A 284 12.01 -7.10 10.28
CA TYR A 284 11.07 -6.03 10.59
C TYR A 284 11.80 -4.67 10.77
N PRO A 285 11.72 -3.73 9.80
CA PRO A 285 12.66 -2.61 9.69
C PRO A 285 12.40 -1.40 10.60
N GLU A 286 11.42 -1.48 11.50
CA GLU A 286 10.93 -0.35 12.29
C GLU A 286 12.03 0.37 13.09
N ASN A 287 13.00 -0.40 13.59
CA ASN A 287 14.12 0.08 14.39
C ASN A 287 15.30 0.60 13.57
N ILE A 288 15.32 0.37 12.25
CA ILE A 288 16.47 0.64 11.39
C ILE A 288 16.18 1.62 10.26
N ILE A 289 14.92 1.80 9.86
CA ILE A 289 14.55 2.63 8.70
C ILE A 289 15.00 4.09 8.84
N HIS A 290 15.03 4.59 10.07
CA HIS A 290 15.47 5.94 10.39
C HIS A 290 16.98 6.05 10.70
N LYS A 291 17.74 4.94 10.71
CA LYS A 291 19.16 4.90 11.13
C LYS A 291 20.15 4.74 9.98
N SER A 292 19.69 4.35 8.78
CA SER A 292 20.59 3.97 7.70
C SER A 292 20.24 4.63 6.37
N MET A 293 21.05 5.61 5.95
CA MET A 293 20.95 6.20 4.60
C MET A 293 21.12 5.14 3.51
N ARG A 294 22.03 4.17 3.71
CA ARG A 294 22.25 3.08 2.74
C ARG A 294 21.00 2.22 2.55
N PHE A 295 20.26 1.96 3.63
CA PHE A 295 19.01 1.21 3.55
C PHE A 295 17.94 1.99 2.79
N LEU A 296 17.78 3.29 3.09
CA LEU A 296 16.85 4.17 2.36
C LEU A 296 17.22 4.30 0.88
N GLU A 297 18.52 4.39 0.56
CA GLU A 297 18.99 4.38 -0.83
C GLU A 297 18.66 3.05 -1.52
N THR A 298 18.70 1.94 -0.79
CA THR A 298 18.35 0.63 -1.34
C THR A 298 16.86 0.58 -1.68
N ILE A 299 15.99 1.02 -0.76
CA ILE A 299 14.53 1.12 -1.01
C ILE A 299 14.24 1.98 -2.24
N LYS A 300 14.95 3.12 -2.42
CA LYS A 300 14.78 3.96 -3.61
C LYS A 300 15.21 3.26 -4.90
N LYS A 301 16.28 2.46 -4.86
CA LYS A 301 16.92 1.87 -6.06
C LYS A 301 16.25 0.60 -6.58
N LEU A 302 15.76 -0.26 -5.69
CA LEU A 302 15.07 -1.52 -6.05
C LEU A 302 13.78 -1.24 -6.81
#